data_AF-A0A183D5M9-F1
#
_entry.id   AF-A0A183D5M9-F1
#
_cell.length_a   1.000
_cell.length_b   1.000
_cell.length_c   1.000
_cell.angle_alpha   90.00
_cell.angle_beta   90.00
_cell.angle_gamma   90.00
#
_symmetry.space_group_name_H-M   'P 1'
#
loop_
_entity.id
_entity.type
_entity.pdbx_description
1 polymer ?
#
loop_
_entity_poly.entity_id
_entity_poly.type
_entity_poly.pdbx_seq_one_letter_code
_entity_poly.pdbx_strand_id
1 'polypeptide(L)'
;MDHVFTLLEEQADKLERIVEERSKELLEEKKHTDMLLDRLLPKEIADNLKNEEPVEPEAFDSVTIFYSDVVSFTSICAQCTPLQVPVF
;
A
#
# COMPACT_ATOMS: atom_id res chain seq x y z
N MET A 1 22.35 -33.33 30.86
CA MET A 1 22.94 -32.05 30.44
C MET A 1 22.74 -31.89 28.93
N ASP A 2 23.09 -32.91 28.15
CA ASP A 2 22.92 -32.94 26.69
C ASP A 2 21.48 -32.68 26.21
N HIS A 3 20.47 -33.28 26.83
CA HIS A 3 19.06 -33.09 26.43
C HIS A 3 18.57 -31.63 26.52
N VAL A 4 19.06 -30.87 27.50
CA VAL A 4 18.71 -29.45 27.65
C VAL A 4 19.43 -28.62 26.57
N PHE A 5 20.64 -29.01 26.20
CA PHE A 5 21.41 -28.37 25.14
C PHE A 5 20.75 -28.56 23.77
N THR A 6 20.33 -29.78 23.45
CA THR A 6 19.60 -30.08 22.21
C THR A 6 18.27 -29.34 22.12
N LEU A 7 17.52 -29.24 23.22
CA LEU A 7 16.27 -28.49 23.25
C LEU A 7 16.49 -26.99 22.99
N LEU A 8 17.56 -26.41 23.55
CA LEU A 8 17.91 -25.00 23.33
C LEU A 8 18.32 -24.74 21.88
N GLU A 9 19.08 -25.64 21.26
CA GLU A 9 19.42 -25.58 19.83
C GLU A 9 18.16 -25.65 18.96
N GLU A 10 17.26 -26.61 19.22
CA GLU A 10 15.99 -26.74 18.49
C GLU A 10 15.11 -25.48 18.64
N GLN A 11 15.11 -24.85 19.82
CA GLN A 11 14.39 -23.59 20.05
C GLN A 11 15.02 -22.43 19.27
N ALA A 12 16.36 -22.35 19.22
CA ALA A 12 17.08 -21.32 18.48
C ALA A 12 16.81 -21.43 16.98
N ASP A 13 16.92 -22.64 16.41
CA ASP A 13 16.65 -22.90 14.99
C ASP A 13 15.20 -22.56 14.63
N LYS A 14 14.26 -22.89 15.51
CA LYS A 14 12.85 -22.55 15.32
C LYS A 14 12.62 -21.03 15.32
N LEU A 15 13.26 -20.31 16.23
CA LEU A 15 13.15 -18.85 16.31
C LEU A 15 13.75 -18.19 15.05
N GLU A 16 14.90 -18.68 14.58
CA GLU A 16 15.55 -18.16 13.37
C GLU A 16 14.65 -18.34 12.14
N ARG A 17 14.06 -19.53 11.96
CA ARG A 17 13.09 -19.78 10.88
C ARG A 17 11.88 -18.87 10.95
N ILE A 18 11.34 -18.63 12.15
CA ILE A 18 10.20 -17.71 12.33
C ILE A 18 10.60 -16.29 11.94
N VAL A 19 11.78 -15.83 12.36
CA VAL A 19 12.28 -14.49 12.03
C VAL A 19 12.46 -14.34 10.51
N GLU A 20 13.03 -15.34 9.84
CA GLU A 20 13.17 -15.35 8.38
C GLU A 20 11.81 -15.28 7.67
N GLU A 21 10.86 -16.10 8.09
CA GLU A 21 9.51 -16.15 7.50
C GLU A 21 8.78 -14.81 7.69
N ARG A 22 8.80 -14.24 8.89
CA ARG A 22 8.21 -12.92 9.18
C ARG A 22 8.90 -11.78 8.42
N SER A 23 10.23 -11.83 8.30
CA SER A 23 10.98 -10.81 7.56
C SER A 23 10.62 -10.84 6.07
N LYS A 24 10.39 -12.04 5.52
CA LYS A 24 9.92 -12.21 4.14
C LYS A 24 8.50 -11.68 3.95
N GLU A 25 7.57 -12.03 4.83
CA GLU A 25 6.19 -11.50 4.82
C GLU A 25 6.19 -9.97 4.86
N LEU A 26 7.00 -9.38 5.75
CA LEU A 26 7.13 -7.93 5.89
C LEU A 26 7.68 -7.28 4.61
N LEU A 27 8.66 -7.90 3.96
CA LEU A 27 9.23 -7.40 2.71
C LEU A 27 8.21 -7.40 1.56
N GLU A 28 7.39 -8.46 1.47
CA GLU A 28 6.32 -8.58 0.47
C GLU A 28 5.24 -7.52 0.69
N GLU A 29 4.81 -7.32 1.95
CA GLU A 29 3.81 -6.30 2.29
C GLU A 29 4.32 -4.87 2.07
N LYS A 30 5.59 -4.61 2.42
CA LYS A 30 6.24 -3.33 2.12
C LYS A 30 6.23 -3.05 0.62
N LYS A 31 6.61 -4.03 -0.20
CA LYS A 31 6.60 -3.88 -1.66
C LYS A 31 5.20 -3.59 -2.20
N HIS A 32 4.19 -4.26 -1.69
CA HIS A 32 2.80 -4.01 -2.10
C HIS A 32 2.36 -2.58 -1.75
N THR A 33 2.73 -2.11 -0.55
CA THR A 33 2.45 -0.76 -0.07
C THR A 33 3.17 0.30 -0.92
N ASP A 34 4.45 0.08 -1.24
CA ASP A 34 5.24 0.98 -2.08
C ASP A 34 4.64 1.11 -3.50
N MET A 35 4.23 -0.01 -4.09
CA MET A 35 3.57 -0.02 -5.40
C MET A 35 2.22 0.69 -5.39
N LEU A 36 1.50 0.65 -4.27
CA LEU A 36 0.23 1.35 -4.13
C LEU A 36 0.45 2.87 -4.04
N LEU A 37 1.44 3.31 -3.25
CA LEU A 37 1.83 4.72 -3.15
C LEU A 37 2.18 5.31 -4.52
N ASP A 38 2.98 4.59 -5.31
CA ASP A 38 3.40 5.02 -6.66
C ASP A 38 2.24 5.14 -7.66
N ARG A 39 1.12 4.45 -7.41
CA ARG A 39 -0.09 4.51 -8.26
C ARG A 39 -1.03 5.63 -7.88
N LEU A 40 -1.02 6.05 -6.62
CA LEU A 40 -1.96 7.02 -6.07
C LEU A 40 -1.42 8.45 -6.12
N LEU A 41 -0.11 8.61 -5.97
CA LEU A 41 0.53 9.90 -5.78
C LEU A 41 1.57 10.16 -6.87
N PRO A 42 1.85 11.45 -7.16
CA PRO A 42 3.04 11.81 -7.93
C PRO A 42 4.29 11.21 -7.27
N LYS A 43 5.24 10.76 -8.09
CA LYS A 43 6.43 10.04 -7.64
C LYS A 43 7.19 10.75 -6.53
N GLU A 44 7.38 12.06 -6.66
CA GLU A 44 8.09 12.88 -5.66
C GLU A 44 7.42 12.84 -4.28
N ILE A 45 6.09 12.96 -4.25
CA ILE A 45 5.30 12.87 -3.02
C ILE A 45 5.35 11.45 -2.45
N ALA A 46 5.28 10.43 -3.29
CA ALA A 46 5.39 9.03 -2.87
C ALA A 46 6.77 8.74 -2.24
N ASP A 47 7.85 9.24 -2.85
CA ASP A 47 9.22 9.05 -2.38
C ASP A 47 9.44 9.77 -1.03
N ASN A 48 8.97 11.01 -0.88
CA ASN A 48 9.05 11.74 0.39
C ASN A 48 8.32 10.99 1.51
N LEU A 49 7.11 10.47 1.25
CA LEU A 49 6.34 9.69 2.24
C LEU A 49 7.05 8.39 2.62
N LYS A 50 7.69 7.69 1.68
CA LYS A 50 8.47 6.47 1.96
C LYS A 50 9.71 6.74 2.82
N ASN A 51 10.27 7.95 2.72
CA ASN A 51 11.43 8.38 3.49
C ASN A 51 11.05 9.05 4.82
N GLU A 52 9.75 9.08 5.17
CA GLU A 52 9.23 9.79 6.35
C GLU A 52 9.53 11.32 6.32
N GLU A 53 9.68 11.88 5.13
CA GLU A 53 9.94 13.30 4.91
C GLU A 53 8.62 14.09 4.85
N PRO A 54 8.56 15.31 5.40
CA PRO A 54 7.38 16.15 5.33
C PRO A 54 7.10 16.58 3.88
N VAL A 55 5.82 16.59 3.51
CA VAL A 55 5.35 17.08 2.21
C VAL A 55 4.77 18.48 2.41
N GLU A 56 5.51 19.49 1.98
CA GLU A 56 5.07 20.88 2.05
C GLU A 56 4.09 21.22 0.92
N PRO A 57 3.10 22.10 1.15
CA PRO A 57 2.22 22.57 0.10
C PRO A 57 2.99 23.35 -0.98
N GLU A 58 2.76 23.00 -2.24
CA GLU A 58 3.39 23.67 -3.39
C GLU A 58 2.41 24.57 -4.14
N ALA A 59 2.91 25.72 -4.58
CA ALA A 59 2.20 26.61 -5.49
C ALA A 59 2.85 26.54 -6.87
N PHE A 60 2.01 26.37 -7.90
CA PHE A 60 2.46 26.29 -9.28
C PHE A 60 2.03 27.55 -10.04
N ASP A 61 2.97 28.22 -10.71
CA ASP A 61 2.72 29.46 -11.46
C ASP A 61 1.76 29.27 -12.64
N SER A 62 1.71 28.07 -13.21
CA SER A 62 0.85 27.72 -14.34
C SER A 62 0.53 26.23 -14.33
N VAL A 63 -0.76 25.89 -14.36
CA VAL A 63 -1.26 24.51 -14.41
C VAL A 63 -2.41 24.41 -15.40
N THR A 64 -2.57 23.23 -15.99
CA THR A 64 -3.77 22.88 -16.76
C THR A 64 -4.60 21.90 -15.95
N ILE A 65 -5.83 22.28 -15.63
CA ILE A 65 -6.76 21.43 -14.87
C ILE A 65 -7.83 20.90 -15.82
N PHE A 66 -8.02 19.60 -15.84
CA PHE A 66 -9.10 18.95 -16.58
C PHE A 66 -10.21 18.50 -15.62
N TYR A 67 -11.38 19.10 -15.75
CA TYR A 67 -12.59 18.65 -15.08
C TYR A 67 -13.44 17.87 -16.07
N SER A 68 -13.82 16.66 -15.68
CA SER A 68 -14.77 15.84 -16.43
C SER A 68 -15.80 15.28 -15.47
N ASP A 69 -17.05 15.34 -15.89
CA ASP A 69 -18.16 14.71 -15.21
C ASP A 69 -18.95 13.88 -16.21
N VAL A 70 -19.59 12.83 -15.72
CA VAL A 70 -20.48 11.99 -16.51
C VAL A 70 -21.87 12.62 -16.49
N VAL A 71 -22.26 13.19 -17.62
CA VAL A 71 -23.59 13.79 -17.79
C VAL A 71 -24.67 12.80 -17.38
N SER A 72 -25.57 13.23 -16.50
CA SER A 72 -26.71 12.43 -16.03
C SER A 72 -26.34 11.17 -15.23
N PHE A 73 -25.11 11.04 -14.70
CA PHE A 73 -24.73 9.90 -13.86
C PHE A 73 -25.71 9.68 -12.70
N THR A 74 -26.14 10.76 -12.04
CA THR A 74 -27.16 10.71 -10.99
C THR A 74 -28.49 10.13 -11.48
N SER A 75 -28.96 10.55 -12.66
CA SER A 75 -30.21 10.06 -13.25
C SER A 75 -30.13 8.59 -13.68
N ILE A 76 -28.96 8.17 -14.18
CA ILE A 76 -28.68 6.77 -14.55
C ILE A 76 -28.69 5.91 -13.28
N CYS A 77 -27.93 6.31 -12.25
CA CYS A 77 -27.87 5.58 -10.99
C CYS A 77 -29.24 5.46 -10.29
N ALA A 78 -30.08 6.49 -10.38
CA ALA A 78 -31.44 6.47 -9.81
C ALA A 78 -32.36 5.43 -10.48
N GLN A 79 -32.04 4.97 -11.70
CA GLN A 79 -32.81 3.98 -12.44
C GLN A 79 -32.18 2.58 -12.39
N CYS A 80 -30.97 2.45 -11.83
CA CYS A 80 -30.26 1.19 -11.71
C CYS A 80 -30.43 0.58 -10.31
N THR A 81 -30.50 -0.75 -10.23
CA THR A 81 -30.24 -1.42 -8.95
C THR A 81 -28.76 -1.28 -8.60
N PRO A 82 -28.37 -1.35 -7.31
CA PRO A 82 -26.97 -1.20 -6.91
C PRO A 82 -25.99 -2.13 -7.64
N LEU A 83 -26.44 -3.31 -8.07
CA LEU A 83 -25.63 -4.28 -8.83
C LEU A 83 -25.47 -3.93 -10.33
N GLN A 84 -26.29 -3.02 -10.86
CA GLN A 84 -26.28 -2.61 -12.26
C GLN A 84 -25.46 -1.35 -12.51
N VAL A 85 -25.14 -0.58 -11.47
CA VAL A 85 -24.24 0.57 -11.60
C VAL A 85 -22.83 0.01 -11.84
N PRO A 86 -22.18 0.28 -12.99
CA PRO A 86 -20.83 -0.16 -13.21
C PRO A 86 -19.92 0.50 -12.16
N VAL A 87 -19.15 -0.31 -11.44
CA VAL A 87 -18.05 0.20 -10.63
C VAL A 87 -16.95 0.55 -11.63
N PHE A 88 -16.88 1.82 -12.01
CA PHE A 88 -15.79 2.37 -12.83
C PHE A 88 -14.55 2.60 -11.97
#